data_AF-E9GSR7-F1
#
_entry.id   AF-E9GSR7-F1
#
_cell.length_a   1.000
_cell.length_b   1.000
_cell.length_c   1.000
_cell.angle_alpha   90.00
_cell.angle_beta   90.00
_cell.angle_gamma   90.00
#
_symmetry.space_group_name_H-M   'P 1'
#
loop_
_entity.id
_entity.type
_entity.pdbx_description
1 polymer ?
#
loop_
_entity_poly.entity_id
_entity_poly.type
_entity_poly.pdbx_seq_one_letter_code
_entity_poly.pdbx_strand_id
1 'polypeptide(L)'
;MGPGLQEDGGPPFEMPILDGVFISKAYRKQGWGTAMIDDLVNVHFPGQDVGFSQPISVSLESVLKKFLTANQQHRSKLWAVENCGEEGDRLNLWLSLAIKR
;
A
#
# COMPACT_ATOMS: atom_id res chain seq x y z
N MET A 1 6.15 -30.48 12.10
CA MET A 1 5.40 -29.23 11.85
C MET A 1 4.43 -29.54 10.73
N GLY A 2 3.14 -29.63 11.02
CA GLY A 2 2.13 -29.94 9.99
C GLY A 2 1.98 -28.74 9.05
N PRO A 3 1.72 -28.96 7.75
CA PRO A 3 1.37 -27.87 6.87
C PRO A 3 0.06 -27.26 7.39
N GLY A 4 0.12 -25.97 7.72
CA GLY A 4 -1.08 -25.19 8.01
C GLY A 4 -2.02 -25.27 6.82
N LEU A 5 -3.30 -25.39 7.12
CA LEU A 5 -4.40 -25.55 6.19
C LEU A 5 -4.32 -24.49 5.08
N GLN A 6 -3.88 -24.89 3.89
CA GLN A 6 -4.13 -24.15 2.66
C GLN A 6 -5.60 -24.39 2.34
N GLU A 7 -6.47 -23.44 2.70
CA GLU A 7 -7.83 -23.42 2.17
C GLU A 7 -7.72 -23.18 0.66
N ASP A 8 -8.44 -23.98 -0.14
CA ASP A 8 -8.56 -23.83 -1.60
C ASP A 8 -8.91 -22.38 -1.96
N GLY A 9 -7.93 -21.55 -2.31
CA GLY A 9 -8.14 -20.10 -2.36
C GLY A 9 -7.01 -19.34 -3.02
N GLY A 10 -7.01 -19.29 -4.35
CA GLY A 10 -6.21 -18.36 -5.17
C GLY A 10 -4.68 -18.55 -5.12
N PRO A 11 -3.94 -17.97 -6.08
CA PRO A 11 -2.49 -17.91 -5.99
C PRO A 11 -2.06 -17.06 -4.78
N PRO A 12 -0.91 -17.37 -4.14
CA PRO A 12 -0.43 -16.62 -2.99
C PRO A 12 -0.06 -15.18 -3.39
N PHE A 13 -0.44 -14.21 -2.56
CA PHE A 13 -0.02 -12.82 -2.75
C PHE A 13 1.50 -12.70 -2.56
N GLU A 14 2.19 -12.00 -3.47
CA GLU A 14 3.66 -11.80 -3.38
C GLU A 14 4.05 -10.81 -2.27
N MET A 15 3.11 -9.97 -1.85
CA MET A 15 3.30 -8.95 -0.82
C MET A 15 2.00 -8.71 -0.04
N PRO A 16 2.06 -8.11 1.15
CA PRO A 16 0.88 -7.56 1.81
C PRO A 16 0.18 -6.53 0.92
N ILE A 17 -1.12 -6.70 0.69
CA ILE A 17 -1.93 -5.78 -0.11
C ILE A 17 -2.98 -5.09 0.78
N LEU A 18 -3.07 -3.77 0.66
CA LEU A 18 -4.08 -2.95 1.31
C LEU A 18 -5.20 -2.60 0.33
N ASP A 19 -6.39 -3.13 0.57
CA ASP A 19 -7.56 -2.84 -0.28
C ASP A 19 -8.23 -1.51 0.02
N GLY A 20 -8.19 -1.08 1.27
CA GLY A 20 -8.86 0.14 1.66
C GLY A 20 -8.56 0.55 3.08
N VAL A 21 -8.67 1.84 3.31
CA VAL A 21 -8.57 2.44 4.64
C VAL A 21 -9.71 3.41 4.85
N PHE A 22 -10.30 3.35 6.03
CA PHE A 22 -11.41 4.21 6.40
C PHE A 22 -11.03 5.14 7.54
N ILE A 23 -11.11 6.45 7.29
CA ILE A 23 -10.97 7.47 8.32
C ILE A 23 -12.34 8.11 8.55
N SER A 24 -12.84 7.93 9.77
CA SER A 24 -14.07 8.56 10.23
C SER A 24 -14.01 10.08 10.03
N LYS A 25 -15.13 10.68 9.61
CA LYS A 25 -15.20 12.09 9.23
C LYS A 25 -14.71 13.04 10.33
N ALA A 26 -14.95 12.70 11.59
CA ALA A 26 -14.51 13.46 12.76
C ALA A 26 -12.97 13.55 12.89
N TYR A 27 -12.23 12.62 12.28
CA TYR A 27 -10.78 12.51 12.34
C TYR A 27 -10.10 12.83 11.00
N ARG A 28 -10.82 13.38 10.02
CA ARG A 28 -10.19 13.78 8.74
C ARG A 28 -9.37 15.07 8.93
N LYS A 29 -8.40 15.29 8.03
CA LYS A 29 -7.52 16.48 7.98
C LYS A 29 -6.58 16.67 9.19
N GLN A 30 -6.42 15.65 10.03
CA GLN A 30 -5.53 15.69 11.20
C GLN A 30 -4.24 14.85 11.02
N GLY A 31 -3.96 14.34 9.81
CA GLY A 31 -2.75 13.56 9.53
C GLY A 31 -2.86 12.05 9.77
N TRP A 32 -4.02 11.55 10.23
CA TRP A 32 -4.24 10.12 10.47
C TRP A 32 -3.98 9.22 9.26
N GLY A 33 -4.26 9.70 8.04
CA GLY A 33 -3.97 8.92 6.83
C GLY A 33 -2.48 8.64 6.68
N THR A 34 -1.63 9.67 6.81
CA THR A 34 -0.18 9.49 6.70
C THR A 34 0.40 8.72 7.88
N ALA A 35 -0.15 8.90 9.09
CA ALA A 35 0.26 8.12 10.26
C ALA A 35 -0.07 6.63 10.08
N MET A 36 -1.24 6.30 9.54
CA MET A 36 -1.62 4.92 9.27
C MET A 36 -0.72 4.27 8.22
N ILE A 37 -0.31 5.00 7.16
CA ILE A 37 0.65 4.48 6.19
C ILE A 37 2.03 4.29 6.83
N ASP A 38 2.44 5.18 7.73
CA ASP A 38 3.69 5.04 8.48
C ASP A 38 3.70 3.78 9.34
N ASP A 39 2.64 3.58 10.16
CA ASP A 39 2.47 2.39 10.98
C ASP A 39 2.43 1.11 10.12
N LEU A 40 1.76 1.16 8.97
CA LEU A 40 1.68 0.03 8.05
C LEU A 40 3.07 -0.43 7.60
N VAL A 41 3.94 0.50 7.17
CA VAL A 41 5.24 0.14 6.58
C VAL A 41 6.36 -0.01 7.61
N ASN A 42 6.26 0.64 8.76
CA ASN A 42 7.32 0.63 9.78
C ASN A 42 7.04 -0.35 10.92
N VAL A 43 5.78 -0.57 11.27
CA VAL A 43 5.39 -1.43 12.40
C VAL A 43 4.89 -2.78 11.91
N HIS A 44 3.97 -2.80 10.94
CA HIS A 44 3.33 -4.03 10.50
C HIS A 44 4.13 -4.79 9.44
N PHE A 45 4.71 -4.09 8.46
CA PHE A 45 5.45 -4.69 7.36
C PHE A 45 6.87 -4.10 7.21
N PRO A 46 7.68 -4.11 8.28
CA PRO A 46 9.00 -3.49 8.27
C PRO A 46 9.89 -4.13 7.20
N GLY A 47 10.40 -3.30 6.30
CA GLY A 47 11.36 -3.71 5.29
C GLY A 47 10.76 -4.36 4.04
N GLN A 48 9.50 -4.76 4.07
CA GLN A 48 8.81 -5.45 2.98
C GLN A 48 8.29 -4.49 1.91
N ASP A 49 7.99 -5.03 0.72
CA ASP A 49 7.14 -4.37 -0.25
C ASP A 49 5.68 -4.38 0.23
N VAL A 50 4.94 -3.32 -0.05
CA VAL A 50 3.52 -3.21 0.32
C VAL A 50 2.72 -2.75 -0.89
N GLY A 51 1.68 -3.52 -1.22
CA GLY A 51 0.75 -3.28 -2.31
C GLY A 51 -0.48 -2.49 -1.87
N PHE A 52 -1.07 -1.76 -2.80
CA PHE A 52 -2.36 -1.08 -2.69
C PHE A 52 -3.20 -1.49 -3.89
N SER A 53 -4.33 -2.13 -3.65
CA SER A 53 -5.14 -2.64 -4.76
C SER A 53 -5.78 -1.50 -5.56
N GLN A 54 -5.89 -1.71 -6.87
CA GLN A 54 -6.56 -0.79 -7.78
C GLN A 54 -8.08 -1.01 -7.78
N PRO A 55 -8.88 0.04 -7.99
CA PRO A 55 -8.46 1.44 -8.12
C PRO A 55 -8.17 2.11 -6.77
N ILE A 56 -7.07 2.86 -6.68
CA ILE A 56 -6.75 3.64 -5.48
C ILE A 56 -7.56 4.94 -5.48
N SER A 57 -8.27 5.21 -4.39
CA SER A 57 -9.05 6.44 -4.25
C SER A 57 -8.16 7.70 -4.32
N VAL A 58 -8.68 8.78 -4.91
CA VAL A 58 -7.99 10.10 -4.99
C VAL A 58 -7.51 10.59 -3.61
N SER A 59 -8.29 10.35 -2.56
CA SER A 59 -7.90 10.69 -1.19
C SER A 59 -6.69 9.89 -0.70
N LEU A 60 -6.65 8.59 -1.01
CA LEU A 60 -5.53 7.74 -0.63
C LEU A 60 -4.29 8.04 -1.48
N GLU A 61 -4.44 8.31 -2.78
CA GLU A 61 -3.34 8.80 -3.63
C GLU A 61 -2.72 10.08 -3.04
N SER A 62 -3.54 11.02 -2.55
CA SER A 62 -3.05 12.26 -1.92
C SER A 62 -2.26 11.98 -0.64
N VAL A 63 -2.72 11.03 0.18
CA VAL A 63 -2.02 10.58 1.39
C VAL A 63 -0.68 9.92 1.03
N LEU A 64 -0.68 9.01 0.06
CA LEU A 64 0.51 8.29 -0.40
C LEU A 64 1.53 9.25 -1.00
N LYS A 65 1.09 10.22 -1.82
CA LYS A 65 1.97 11.27 -2.38
C LYS A 65 2.62 12.08 -1.28
N LYS A 66 1.86 12.51 -0.28
CA LYS A 66 2.39 13.26 0.87
C LYS A 66 3.40 12.42 1.66
N PHE A 67 3.07 11.17 1.95
CA PHE A 67 3.93 10.24 2.67
C PHE A 67 5.26 10.00 1.93
N LEU A 68 5.22 9.64 0.65
CA LEU A 68 6.39 9.35 -0.19
C LEU A 68 7.25 10.60 -0.50
N THR A 69 6.65 11.80 -0.41
CA THR A 69 7.39 13.05 -0.49
C THR A 69 8.25 13.24 0.75
N ALA A 70 7.69 12.98 1.94
CA ALA A 70 8.40 13.10 3.21
C ALA A 70 9.41 11.97 3.46
N ASN A 71 9.11 10.76 2.98
CA ASN A 71 9.85 9.54 3.32
C ASN A 71 10.44 8.86 2.08
N GLN A 72 11.63 9.31 1.66
CA GLN A 72 12.25 8.83 0.41
C GLN A 72 12.63 7.34 0.46
N GLN A 73 12.92 6.81 1.66
CA GLN A 73 13.30 5.43 1.90
C GLN A 73 12.21 4.41 1.53
N HIS A 74 10.94 4.84 1.44
CA HIS A 74 9.82 3.95 1.09
C HIS A 74 9.43 4.04 -0.40
N ARG A 75 10.07 4.91 -1.21
CA ARG A 75 9.71 5.11 -2.62
C ARG A 75 9.88 3.85 -3.46
N SER A 76 10.83 2.98 -3.13
CA SER A 76 11.03 1.71 -3.84
C SER A 76 10.17 0.55 -3.32
N LYS A 77 9.32 0.79 -2.31
CA LYS A 77 8.61 -0.28 -1.56
C LYS A 77 7.10 -0.23 -1.61
N LEU A 78 6.51 0.84 -2.16
CA LEU A 78 5.06 0.98 -2.26
C LEU A 78 4.60 0.80 -3.71
N TRP A 79 3.63 -0.09 -3.89
CA TRP A 79 3.18 -0.56 -5.19
C TRP A 79 1.66 -0.43 -5.34
N ALA A 80 1.20 0.00 -6.51
CA ALA A 80 -0.18 -0.17 -6.95
C ALA A 80 -0.29 -1.56 -7.57
N VAL A 81 -1.33 -2.32 -7.24
CA VAL A 81 -1.48 -3.73 -7.66
C VAL A 81 -2.88 -3.95 -8.25
N GLU A 82 -2.99 -4.67 -9.37
CA GLU A 82 -4.29 -5.05 -9.96
C GLU A 82 -4.79 -6.43 -9.50
N ASN A 83 -3.89 -7.41 -9.39
CA ASN A 83 -4.19 -8.80 -8.98
C ASN A 83 -3.42 -9.20 -7.71
N CYS A 84 -2.57 -10.23 -7.79
CA CYS A 84 -1.86 -10.80 -6.64
C CYS A 84 -0.46 -10.19 -6.38
N GLY A 85 -0.10 -9.14 -7.12
CA GLY A 85 1.18 -8.42 -6.94
C GLY A 85 2.35 -9.00 -7.73
N GLU A 86 2.08 -9.92 -8.65
CA GLU A 86 3.05 -10.56 -9.54
C GLU A 86 3.81 -9.55 -10.41
N GLU A 87 4.99 -9.96 -10.90
CA GLU A 87 5.78 -9.15 -11.83
C GLU A 87 5.01 -8.91 -13.14
N GLY A 88 4.67 -7.64 -13.41
CA GLY A 88 3.80 -7.22 -14.51
C GLY A 88 2.46 -6.63 -14.06
N ASP A 89 2.00 -7.01 -12.86
CA ASP A 89 0.71 -6.60 -12.27
C ASP A 89 0.87 -5.57 -11.14
N ARG A 90 2.07 -5.00 -11.01
CA ARG A 90 2.40 -3.97 -10.04
C ARG A 90 3.09 -2.75 -10.66
N LEU A 91 2.72 -1.57 -10.19
CA LEU A 91 3.31 -0.29 -10.60
C LEU A 91 3.85 0.44 -9.38
N ASN A 92 5.10 0.91 -9.44
CA ASN A 92 5.67 1.68 -8.34
C ASN A 92 4.88 2.98 -8.11
N LEU A 93 4.38 3.18 -6.89
CA LEU A 93 3.50 4.30 -6.57
C LEU A 93 4.20 5.65 -6.68
N TRP A 94 5.47 5.73 -6.29
CA TRP A 94 6.22 6.99 -6.41
C TRP A 94 6.37 7.41 -7.87
N LEU A 95 6.78 6.48 -8.74
CA LEU A 95 6.92 6.75 -10.17
C LEU A 95 5.57 7.15 -10.79
N SER A 96 4.50 6.40 -10.49
CA SER A 96 3.14 6.71 -10.96
C SER A 96 2.68 8.12 -10.56
N LEU A 97 2.86 8.48 -9.28
CA LEU A 97 2.41 9.77 -8.73
C LEU A 97 3.29 10.96 -9.12
N ALA A 98 4.56 10.71 -9.47
CA ALA A 98 5.50 11.73 -9.94
C ALA A 98 5.30 12.07 -11.43
N ILE A 99 4.84 11.11 -12.23
CA ILE A 99 4.56 11.30 -13.67
C ILE A 99 3.21 12.01 -13.88
N LYS A 100 2.23 11.80 -13.00
CA LYS A 100 0.96 12.55 -12.98
C LYS A 100 1.24 14.02 -12.56
N ARG A 101 1.51 14.88 -13.54
CA ARG A 101 1.64 16.34 -13.40
C ARG A 101 0.28 17.01 -13.24
#